data_AF-A0A073HZ53-F1
#
_entry.id   AF-A0A073HZ53-F1
#
_cell.length_a   1.000
_cell.length_b   1.000
_cell.length_c   1.000
_cell.angle_alpha   90.00
_cell.angle_beta   90.00
_cell.angle_gamma   90.00
#
_symmetry.space_group_name_H-M   'P 1'
#
loop_
_entity.id
_entity.type
_entity.pdbx_description
1 polymer ?
#
loop_
_entity_poly.entity_id
_entity_poly.type
_entity_poly.pdbx_seq_one_letter_code
_entity_poly.pdbx_strand_id
1 'polypeptide(L)'
;MKTSTEFMNKGAHFEMVNLSQHLLNDIKMIDSILEKSYINLKEFTKNSHLQISNIIKGLECKIIQSKIKSKSSNSVITTYNPEEKNQFNLIEQDQPEVLKYQRMHMPKLNQLKDQISNISSLLEQIEKQSFISANKNEVELKFDHYIKELKIPVGLRQVEKVHTYDDRFYLLENAEKTILEVVALNEIENHIQAQSLFTYRQDFTVTAMHEDRIIIDERVFNLDGVQICALDRYELITGITPLKGNLLAVGHESYGKCEIFAWNGNTYMKFRSQDAIEE
;
A
#
# COMPACT_ATOMS: atom_id res chain seq x y z
N MET A 1 16.22 62.82 -38.77
CA MET A 1 15.27 62.13 -37.87
C MET A 1 15.03 60.74 -38.41
N LYS A 2 15.80 59.74 -37.95
CA LYS A 2 15.49 58.32 -38.19
C LYS A 2 14.58 57.87 -37.04
N THR A 3 13.46 57.27 -37.42
CA THR A 3 12.30 56.96 -36.60
C THR A 3 12.61 55.90 -35.54
N SER A 4 12.23 56.16 -34.29
CA SER A 4 12.45 55.28 -33.11
C SER A 4 11.69 53.94 -33.16
N THR A 5 10.92 53.69 -34.21
CA THR A 5 10.14 52.46 -34.43
C THR A 5 10.99 51.26 -34.89
N GLU A 6 12.17 51.47 -35.48
CA GLU A 6 13.05 50.36 -35.90
C GLU A 6 13.79 49.69 -34.73
N PHE A 7 13.96 50.38 -33.60
CA PHE A 7 14.68 49.82 -32.44
C PHE A 7 13.79 48.94 -31.54
N MET A 8 12.48 49.18 -31.49
CA MET A 8 11.57 48.34 -30.69
C MET A 8 11.28 46.98 -31.32
N ASN A 9 11.36 46.86 -32.65
CA ASN A 9 11.03 45.60 -33.33
C ASN A 9 12.13 44.52 -33.18
N LYS A 10 13.38 44.91 -32.89
CA LYS A 10 14.49 43.96 -32.70
C LYS A 10 14.44 43.21 -31.36
N GLY A 11 13.86 43.81 -30.33
CA GLY A 11 13.71 43.17 -29.00
C GLY A 11 12.73 42.00 -29.04
N ALA A 12 11.57 42.19 -29.67
CA ALA A 12 10.53 41.17 -29.77
C ALA A 12 11.00 39.91 -30.52
N HIS A 13 11.81 40.07 -31.57
CA HIS A 13 12.38 38.93 -32.29
C HIS A 13 13.36 38.12 -31.43
N PHE A 14 14.16 38.79 -30.60
CA PHE A 14 15.11 38.12 -29.72
C PHE A 14 14.41 37.34 -28.59
N GLU A 15 13.36 37.92 -28.01
CA GLU A 15 12.54 37.23 -27.00
C GLU A 15 11.81 36.02 -27.58
N MET A 16 11.28 36.13 -28.81
CA MET A 16 10.62 35.02 -29.49
C MET A 16 11.60 33.87 -29.81
N VAL A 17 12.84 34.18 -30.19
CA VAL A 17 13.89 33.17 -30.40
C VAL A 17 14.26 32.49 -29.09
N ASN A 18 14.44 33.23 -28.00
CA ASN A 18 14.75 32.65 -26.69
C ASN A 18 13.61 31.76 -26.19
N LEU A 19 12.36 32.20 -26.32
CA LEU A 19 11.19 31.38 -25.96
C LEU A 19 11.16 30.08 -26.78
N SER A 20 11.41 30.16 -28.09
CA SER A 20 11.47 28.98 -28.96
C SER A 20 12.58 28.02 -28.55
N GLN A 21 13.74 28.55 -28.14
CA GLN A 21 14.87 27.77 -27.64
C GLN A 21 14.52 27.05 -26.32
N HIS A 22 13.82 27.72 -25.41
CA HIS A 22 13.35 27.15 -24.15
C HIS A 22 12.34 26.02 -24.40
N LEU A 23 11.32 26.27 -25.23
CA LEU A 23 10.34 25.26 -25.61
C LEU A 23 10.99 24.03 -26.24
N LEU A 24 12.00 24.22 -27.10
CA LEU A 24 12.73 23.11 -27.71
C LEU A 24 13.49 22.27 -26.68
N ASN A 25 14.08 22.92 -25.66
CA ASN A 25 14.77 22.22 -24.58
C ASN A 25 13.78 21.45 -23.68
N ASP A 26 12.63 22.04 -23.39
CA ASP A 26 11.58 21.39 -22.59
C ASP A 26 11.03 20.16 -23.32
N ILE A 27 10.80 20.24 -24.64
CA ILE A 27 10.39 19.10 -25.47
C ILE A 27 11.43 17.97 -25.39
N LYS A 28 12.72 18.28 -25.51
CA LYS A 28 13.79 17.27 -25.40
C LYS A 28 13.84 16.62 -24.02
N MET A 29 13.58 17.39 -22.96
CA MET A 29 13.52 16.86 -21.60
C MET A 29 12.32 15.93 -21.42
N ILE A 30 11.15 16.31 -21.94
CA ILE A 30 9.94 15.48 -21.94
C ILE A 30 10.17 14.18 -22.71
N ASP A 31 10.78 14.23 -23.90
CA ASP A 31 11.10 13.05 -24.70
C ASP A 31 12.00 12.07 -23.93
N SER A 32 13.02 12.58 -23.23
CA SER A 32 13.88 11.73 -22.40
C SER A 32 13.13 11.07 -21.23
N ILE A 33 12.16 11.75 -20.64
CA ILE A 33 11.32 11.20 -19.55
C ILE A 33 10.37 10.13 -20.10
N LEU A 34 9.80 10.36 -21.29
CA LEU A 34 8.92 9.42 -21.98
C LEU A 34 9.66 8.13 -22.33
N GLU A 35 10.87 8.21 -22.88
CA GLU A 35 11.70 7.03 -23.19
C GLU A 35 12.04 6.22 -21.94
N LYS A 36 12.43 6.89 -20.85
CA LYS A 36 12.69 6.22 -19.56
C LYS A 36 11.43 5.53 -19.01
N SER A 37 10.29 6.20 -19.10
CA SER A 37 9.00 5.64 -18.66
C SER A 37 8.58 4.45 -19.50
N TYR A 38 8.80 4.50 -20.82
CA TYR A 38 8.54 3.39 -21.75
C TYR A 38 9.38 2.16 -21.41
N ILE A 39 10.68 2.33 -21.14
CA ILE A 39 11.57 1.24 -20.72
C ILE A 39 11.07 0.61 -19.43
N ASN A 40 10.72 1.42 -18.42
CA ASN A 40 10.21 0.94 -17.13
C ASN A 40 8.90 0.16 -17.29
N LEU A 41 7.97 0.65 -18.11
CA LEU A 41 6.71 -0.04 -18.40
C LEU A 41 6.96 -1.39 -19.08
N LYS A 42 7.87 -1.45 -20.05
CA LYS A 42 8.24 -2.69 -20.74
C LYS A 42 8.85 -3.71 -19.78
N GLU A 43 9.71 -3.26 -18.86
CA GLU A 43 10.30 -4.12 -17.83
C GLU A 43 9.26 -4.60 -16.83
N PHE A 44 8.36 -3.72 -16.37
CA PHE A 44 7.24 -4.08 -15.52
C PHE A 44 6.36 -5.16 -16.16
N THR A 45 5.94 -4.98 -17.42
CA THR A 45 5.13 -5.98 -18.13
C THR A 45 5.84 -7.33 -18.21
N LYS A 46 7.15 -7.34 -18.50
CA LYS A 46 7.95 -8.57 -18.55
C LYS A 46 8.01 -9.26 -17.17
N ASN A 47 8.22 -8.50 -16.11
CA ASN A 47 8.29 -9.03 -14.74
C ASN A 47 6.94 -9.56 -14.26
N SER A 48 5.85 -8.85 -14.53
CA SER A 48 4.49 -9.31 -14.22
C SER A 48 4.16 -10.61 -14.97
N HIS A 49 4.53 -10.72 -16.25
CA HIS A 49 4.29 -11.94 -17.02
C HIS A 49 5.08 -13.14 -16.46
N LEU A 50 6.31 -12.91 -15.98
CA LEU A 50 7.10 -13.94 -15.33
C LEU A 50 6.47 -14.39 -14.00
N GLN A 51 6.03 -13.43 -13.17
CA GLN A 51 5.36 -13.73 -11.90
C GLN A 51 4.06 -14.51 -12.10
N ILE A 52 3.21 -14.08 -13.04
CA ILE A 52 1.97 -14.79 -13.39
C ILE A 52 2.29 -16.21 -13.87
N SER A 53 3.30 -16.38 -14.74
CA SER A 53 3.71 -17.71 -15.21
C SER A 53 4.16 -18.62 -14.06
N ASN A 54 4.92 -18.08 -13.10
CA ASN A 54 5.37 -18.85 -11.93
C ASN A 54 4.21 -19.23 -11.00
N ILE A 55 3.23 -18.34 -10.81
CA ILE A 55 2.02 -18.63 -10.04
C ILE A 55 1.22 -19.76 -10.70
N ILE A 56 0.99 -19.67 -12.02
CA ILE A 56 0.27 -20.70 -12.79
C ILE A 56 0.98 -22.05 -12.66
N LYS A 57 2.30 -22.11 -12.87
CA LYS A 57 3.08 -23.35 -12.71
C LYS A 57 3.01 -23.90 -11.28
N GLY A 58 3.06 -23.02 -10.28
CA GLY A 58 2.90 -23.41 -8.87
C GLY A 58 1.53 -24.04 -8.59
N LEU A 59 0.46 -23.49 -9.17
CA LEU A 59 -0.89 -24.03 -9.06
C LEU A 59 -1.04 -25.36 -9.80
N GLU A 60 -0.53 -25.46 -11.03
CA GLU A 60 -0.51 -26.71 -11.80
C GLU A 60 0.18 -27.84 -11.04
N CYS A 61 1.36 -27.57 -10.45
CA CYS A 61 2.07 -28.53 -9.60
C CYS A 61 1.21 -28.97 -8.40
N LYS A 62 0.56 -28.05 -7.70
CA LYS A 62 -0.32 -28.37 -6.57
C LYS A 62 -1.52 -29.22 -7.01
N ILE A 63 -2.11 -28.94 -8.16
CA ILE A 63 -3.22 -29.71 -8.73
C ILE A 63 -2.77 -31.13 -9.11
N ILE A 64 -1.60 -31.28 -9.72
CA ILE A 64 -1.04 -32.59 -10.05
C ILE A 64 -0.78 -33.38 -8.77
N GLN A 65 -0.16 -32.77 -7.76
CA GLN A 65 0.11 -33.41 -6.47
C GLN A 65 -1.18 -33.83 -5.74
N SER A 66 -2.23 -33.01 -5.77
CA SER A 66 -3.51 -33.36 -5.13
C SER A 66 -4.19 -34.54 -5.84
N LYS A 67 -4.12 -34.61 -7.18
CA LYS A 67 -4.60 -35.76 -7.97
C LYS A 67 -3.82 -37.04 -7.70
N ILE A 68 -2.51 -36.93 -7.45
CA ILE A 68 -1.68 -38.09 -7.09
C ILE A 68 -2.07 -38.58 -5.68
N LYS A 69 -2.19 -37.67 -4.71
CA LYS A 69 -2.62 -38.00 -3.34
C LYS A 69 -4.02 -38.63 -3.29
N SER A 70 -4.97 -38.11 -4.05
CA SER A 70 -6.33 -38.68 -4.09
C SER A 70 -6.38 -40.06 -4.74
N LYS A 71 -5.47 -40.37 -5.67
CA LYS A 71 -5.34 -41.72 -6.24
C LYS A 71 -4.65 -42.70 -5.29
N SER A 72 -3.67 -42.25 -4.49
CA SER A 72 -3.03 -43.11 -3.48
C SER A 72 -3.92 -43.38 -2.27
N SER A 73 -4.81 -42.46 -1.90
CA SER A 73 -5.70 -42.61 -0.73
C SER A 73 -6.92 -43.50 -0.97
N ASN A 74 -7.17 -43.96 -2.20
CA ASN A 74 -8.23 -44.93 -2.49
C ASN A 74 -7.80 -46.40 -2.35
N SER A 75 -6.56 -46.66 -1.91
CA SER A 75 -6.16 -47.97 -1.40
C SER A 75 -5.45 -47.77 -0.06
N VAL A 76 -5.95 -48.46 0.97
CA VAL A 76 -5.34 -48.60 2.30
C VAL A 76 -5.73 -47.51 3.31
N ILE A 77 -6.91 -47.69 3.89
CA ILE A 77 -7.13 -47.38 5.31
C ILE A 77 -6.37 -48.45 6.10
N THR A 78 -5.18 -48.15 6.60
CA THR A 78 -4.65 -48.75 7.83
C THR A 78 -3.64 -47.81 8.47
N THR A 79 -3.99 -47.32 9.67
CA THR A 79 -3.12 -47.01 10.82
C THR A 79 -1.74 -46.39 10.56
N TYR A 80 -1.65 -45.11 10.93
CA TYR A 80 -0.44 -44.29 11.09
C TYR A 80 0.69 -45.04 11.82
N ASN A 81 1.82 -45.26 11.15
CA ASN A 81 3.07 -45.77 11.72
C ASN A 81 4.20 -44.76 11.43
N PRO A 82 4.97 -44.26 12.42
CA PRO A 82 5.94 -43.18 12.24
C PRO A 82 7.21 -43.51 11.42
N GLU A 83 7.27 -44.65 10.71
CA GLU A 83 8.40 -45.03 9.85
C GLU A 83 8.33 -44.44 8.42
N GLU A 84 7.21 -43.84 8.00
CA GLU A 84 7.02 -43.30 6.64
C GLU A 84 7.85 -42.04 6.32
N LYS A 85 8.48 -41.42 7.32
CA LYS A 85 9.40 -40.30 7.09
C LYS A 85 10.68 -40.73 6.37
N ASN A 86 11.01 -42.03 6.37
CA ASN A 86 12.12 -42.59 5.60
C ASN A 86 11.74 -42.96 4.16
N GLN A 87 10.46 -43.05 3.80
CA GLN A 87 10.05 -43.42 2.43
C GLN A 87 10.20 -42.27 1.43
N PHE A 88 10.16 -41.00 1.87
CA PHE A 88 10.42 -39.87 0.97
C PHE A 88 11.88 -39.81 0.48
N ASN A 89 12.83 -40.35 1.24
CA ASN A 89 14.23 -40.46 0.81
C ASN A 89 14.49 -41.67 -0.10
N LEU A 90 13.57 -42.64 -0.15
CA LEU A 90 13.67 -43.81 -1.04
C LEU A 90 13.10 -43.54 -2.45
N ILE A 91 12.17 -42.58 -2.60
CA ILE A 91 11.60 -42.22 -3.91
C ILE A 91 12.63 -41.53 -4.82
N GLU A 92 13.69 -40.90 -4.27
CA GLU A 92 14.80 -40.38 -5.09
C GLU A 92 15.71 -41.48 -5.66
N GLN A 93 15.69 -42.71 -5.14
CA GLN A 93 16.60 -43.78 -5.58
C GLN A 93 16.03 -44.67 -6.70
N ASP A 94 14.71 -44.81 -6.84
CA ASP A 94 14.10 -45.85 -7.70
C ASP A 94 13.54 -45.38 -9.05
N GLN A 95 13.79 -44.13 -9.47
CA GLN A 95 13.39 -43.68 -10.82
C GLN A 95 14.57 -43.13 -11.64
N PRO A 96 15.46 -44.01 -12.13
CA PRO A 96 16.59 -43.61 -12.97
C PRO A 96 16.16 -42.89 -14.25
N GLU A 97 14.93 -43.13 -14.75
CA GLU A 97 14.39 -42.46 -15.93
C GLU A 97 14.02 -40.99 -15.67
N VAL A 98 13.49 -40.65 -14.49
CA VAL A 98 13.18 -39.26 -14.10
C VAL A 98 14.47 -38.47 -13.87
N LEU A 99 15.46 -39.08 -13.22
CA LEU A 99 16.80 -38.52 -13.07
C LEU A 99 17.49 -38.31 -14.42
N LYS A 100 17.35 -39.25 -15.36
CA LYS A 100 17.89 -39.13 -16.72
C LYS A 100 17.18 -38.01 -17.50
N TYR A 101 15.86 -37.91 -17.42
CA TYR A 101 15.07 -36.84 -18.05
C TYR A 101 15.42 -35.46 -17.47
N GLN A 102 15.53 -35.33 -16.14
CA GLN A 102 15.97 -34.09 -15.49
C GLN A 102 17.39 -33.68 -15.91
N ARG A 103 18.32 -34.64 -15.99
CA ARG A 103 19.70 -34.37 -16.46
C ARG A 103 19.75 -33.95 -17.93
N MET A 104 18.90 -34.53 -18.79
CA MET A 104 18.87 -34.19 -20.22
C MET A 104 18.13 -32.88 -20.53
N HIS A 105 17.05 -32.56 -19.80
CA HIS A 105 16.17 -31.43 -20.14
C HIS A 105 16.26 -30.24 -19.19
N MET A 106 16.94 -30.38 -18.05
CA MET A 106 17.20 -29.26 -17.13
C MET A 106 18.69 -29.13 -16.81
N PRO A 107 19.58 -28.91 -17.80
CA PRO A 107 20.99 -28.63 -17.53
C PRO A 107 21.18 -27.38 -16.65
N LYS A 108 20.22 -26.46 -16.69
CA LYS A 108 20.17 -25.25 -15.84
C LYS A 108 19.73 -25.54 -14.40
N LEU A 109 19.22 -26.73 -14.07
CA LEU A 109 18.83 -27.07 -12.70
C LEU A 109 20.04 -27.19 -11.79
N ASN A 110 21.14 -27.76 -12.29
CA ASN A 110 22.40 -27.79 -11.55
C ASN A 110 22.94 -26.38 -11.34
N GLN A 111 22.90 -25.54 -12.39
CA GLN A 111 23.25 -24.11 -12.24
C GLN A 111 22.36 -23.40 -11.21
N LEU A 112 21.05 -23.72 -11.16
CA LEU A 112 20.13 -23.15 -10.18
C LEU A 112 20.43 -23.65 -8.77
N LYS A 113 20.76 -24.93 -8.60
CA LYS A 113 21.21 -25.50 -7.32
C LYS A 113 22.49 -24.84 -6.85
N ASP A 114 23.44 -24.63 -7.75
CA ASP A 114 24.70 -23.93 -7.45
C ASP A 114 24.44 -22.46 -7.09
N GLN A 115 23.53 -21.79 -7.79
CA GLN A 115 23.11 -20.42 -7.46
C GLN A 115 22.43 -20.33 -6.10
N ILE A 116 21.53 -21.28 -5.77
CA ILE A 116 20.89 -21.35 -4.46
C ILE A 116 21.94 -21.57 -3.37
N SER A 117 22.87 -22.52 -3.58
CA SER A 117 23.95 -22.78 -2.62
C SER A 117 24.85 -21.56 -2.41
N ASN A 118 25.16 -20.82 -3.48
CA ASN A 118 25.94 -19.58 -3.39
C ASN A 118 25.16 -18.48 -2.64
N ILE A 119 23.86 -18.31 -2.89
CA ILE A 119 23.04 -17.33 -2.17
C ILE A 119 22.97 -17.68 -0.68
N SER A 120 22.76 -18.95 -0.33
CA SER A 120 22.75 -19.40 1.06
C SER A 120 24.10 -19.14 1.73
N SER A 121 25.22 -19.42 1.05
CA SER A 121 26.56 -19.09 1.54
C SER A 121 26.77 -17.59 1.72
N LEU A 122 26.26 -16.74 0.82
CA LEU A 122 26.37 -15.29 0.93
C LEU A 122 25.54 -14.76 2.10
N LEU A 123 24.33 -15.29 2.31
CA LEU A 123 23.50 -14.93 3.47
C LEU A 123 24.17 -15.33 4.79
N GLU A 124 24.77 -16.52 4.85
CA GLU A 124 25.51 -16.97 6.02
C GLU A 124 26.78 -16.12 6.27
N GLN A 125 27.42 -15.63 5.19
CA GLN A 125 28.52 -14.67 5.29
C GLN A 125 28.05 -13.28 5.72
N ILE A 126 26.86 -12.82 5.31
CA ILE A 126 26.28 -11.54 5.78
C ILE A 126 25.92 -11.63 7.27
N GLU A 127 25.37 -12.76 7.73
CA GLU A 127 25.12 -12.98 9.16
C GLU A 127 26.43 -13.05 9.97
N LYS A 128 27.48 -13.69 9.43
CA LYS A 128 28.81 -13.75 10.06
C LYS A 128 29.57 -12.42 9.98
N GLN A 129 29.31 -11.62 8.94
CA GLN A 129 29.63 -10.20 8.87
C GLN A 129 28.55 -9.39 9.61
N SER A 130 28.13 -9.87 10.79
CA SER A 130 27.52 -9.01 11.80
C SER A 130 28.36 -7.75 11.84
N PHE A 131 27.77 -6.66 11.36
CA PHE A 131 28.41 -5.37 11.16
C PHE A 131 29.40 -5.14 12.29
N ILE A 132 30.69 -5.01 11.94
CA ILE A 132 31.65 -4.38 12.84
C ILE A 132 30.99 -3.06 13.17
N SER A 133 30.40 -2.98 14.37
CA SER A 133 29.67 -1.82 14.80
C SER A 133 30.61 -0.66 14.61
N ALA A 134 30.28 0.24 13.67
CA ALA A 134 30.98 1.50 13.56
C ALA A 134 31.06 2.05 14.98
N ASN A 135 32.28 2.31 15.46
CA ASN A 135 32.50 2.86 16.78
C ASN A 135 31.51 4.01 16.97
N LYS A 136 30.59 3.79 17.90
CA LYS A 136 29.68 4.77 18.48
C LYS A 136 30.53 5.89 19.07
N ASN A 137 31.02 6.81 18.23
CA ASN A 137 30.97 8.20 18.62
C ASN A 137 29.50 8.57 18.51
N GLU A 138 28.73 8.11 19.51
CA GLU A 138 27.36 8.53 19.73
C GLU A 138 27.38 10.04 19.80
N VAL A 139 26.91 10.69 18.74
CA VAL A 139 26.21 11.94 18.94
C VAL A 139 24.96 11.53 19.72
N GLU A 140 25.10 11.50 21.04
CA GLU A 140 24.00 11.34 21.99
C GLU A 140 23.15 12.60 21.83
N LEU A 141 22.26 12.59 20.83
CA LEU A 141 21.20 13.58 20.72
C LEU A 141 20.27 13.33 21.90
N LYS A 142 20.62 13.91 23.06
CA LYS A 142 19.70 14.06 24.18
C LYS A 142 18.67 15.07 23.76
N PHE A 143 17.62 14.57 23.12
CA PHE A 143 16.37 15.29 23.07
C PHE A 143 15.80 15.24 24.48
N ASP A 144 15.98 16.32 25.24
CA ASP A 144 15.16 16.58 26.41
C ASP A 144 13.72 16.76 25.91
N HIS A 145 13.02 15.64 25.72
CA HIS A 145 11.60 15.64 25.45
C HIS A 145 10.93 16.09 26.73
N TYR A 146 10.61 17.38 26.80
CA TYR A 146 9.71 17.91 27.81
C TYR A 146 8.32 17.39 27.48
N ILE A 147 8.04 16.14 27.86
CA ILE A 147 6.71 15.55 27.75
C ILE A 147 5.85 16.27 28.79
N LYS A 148 5.19 17.35 28.37
CA LYS A 148 4.10 17.94 29.15
C LYS A 148 3.06 16.83 29.30
N GLU A 149 2.75 16.46 30.54
CA GLU A 149 1.73 15.45 30.85
C GLU A 149 0.43 15.82 30.13
N LEU A 150 0.11 15.09 29.06
CA LEU A 150 -1.14 15.28 28.36
C LEU A 150 -2.23 14.69 29.26
N LYS A 151 -3.20 15.52 29.68
CA LYS A 151 -4.39 15.02 30.38
C LYS A 151 -5.31 14.35 29.38
N ILE A 152 -5.02 13.09 29.08
CA ILE A 152 -5.82 12.28 28.19
C ILE A 152 -7.12 11.87 28.92
N PRO A 153 -8.32 12.04 28.32
CA PRO A 153 -9.58 11.52 28.85
C PRO A 153 -9.48 10.06 29.31
N VAL A 154 -10.15 9.71 30.43
CA VAL A 154 -10.04 8.39 31.08
C VAL A 154 -10.44 7.21 30.18
N GLY A 155 -11.27 7.47 29.15
CA GLY A 155 -11.68 6.47 28.15
C GLY A 155 -10.54 5.92 27.27
N LEU A 156 -9.38 6.58 27.26
CA LEU A 156 -8.31 6.36 26.27
C LEU A 156 -7.17 5.46 26.77
N ARG A 157 -7.39 4.63 27.80
CA ARG A 157 -6.35 3.73 28.33
C ARG A 157 -6.00 2.56 27.40
N GLN A 158 -6.71 2.39 26.27
CA GLN A 158 -6.53 1.28 25.34
C GLN A 158 -6.55 1.72 23.88
N VAL A 159 -5.99 2.90 23.58
CA VAL A 159 -5.80 3.33 22.19
C VAL A 159 -4.70 2.48 21.57
N GLU A 160 -5.01 1.76 20.50
CA GLU A 160 -4.03 1.00 19.73
C GLU A 160 -3.63 1.76 18.47
N LYS A 161 -4.58 2.49 17.87
CA LYS A 161 -4.37 3.20 16.63
C LYS A 161 -4.81 4.65 16.72
N VAL A 162 -3.95 5.54 16.25
CA VAL A 162 -4.18 6.97 16.14
C VAL A 162 -4.15 7.34 14.68
N HIS A 163 -5.22 7.94 14.17
CA HIS A 163 -5.24 8.53 12.84
C HIS A 163 -5.21 10.05 12.95
N THR A 164 -4.28 10.66 12.24
CA THR A 164 -4.13 12.11 12.14
C THR A 164 -4.69 12.55 10.79
N TYR A 165 -5.68 13.45 10.80
CA TYR A 165 -6.25 13.97 9.56
C TYR A 165 -5.87 15.43 9.32
N ASP A 166 -5.86 16.21 10.39
CA ASP A 166 -5.42 17.60 10.44
C ASP A 166 -4.58 17.79 11.70
N ASP A 167 -3.91 18.93 11.83
CA ASP A 167 -3.09 19.27 13.01
C ASP A 167 -3.94 19.35 14.30
N ARG A 168 -5.26 19.49 14.14
CA ARG A 168 -6.21 19.73 15.24
C ARG A 168 -6.96 18.49 15.71
N PHE A 169 -7.27 17.55 14.82
CA PHE A 169 -8.21 16.45 15.11
C PHE A 169 -7.55 15.07 14.99
N TYR A 170 -7.83 14.25 15.99
CA TYR A 170 -7.25 12.91 16.14
C TYR A 170 -8.37 11.90 16.34
N LEU A 171 -8.33 10.82 15.56
CA LEU A 171 -9.22 9.68 15.71
C LEU A 171 -8.48 8.60 16.49
N LEU A 172 -9.02 8.24 17.65
CA LEU A 172 -8.43 7.29 18.59
C LEU A 172 -9.28 6.02 18.57
N GLU A 173 -8.70 4.94 18.05
CA GLU A 173 -9.35 3.63 17.93
C GLU A 173 -8.81 2.67 18.99
N ASN A 174 -9.71 1.94 19.63
CA ASN A 174 -9.33 0.83 20.49
C ASN A 174 -9.05 -0.44 19.68
N ALA A 175 -8.32 -1.38 20.30
CA ALA A 175 -7.91 -2.63 19.68
C ALA A 175 -9.07 -3.48 19.14
N GLU A 176 -10.19 -3.46 19.87
CA GLU A 176 -11.37 -4.27 19.54
C GLU A 176 -12.27 -3.63 18.47
N LYS A 177 -11.97 -2.40 18.03
CA LYS A 177 -12.82 -1.60 17.14
C LYS A 177 -14.28 -1.47 17.62
N THR A 178 -14.44 -1.26 18.92
CA THR A 178 -15.73 -1.08 19.59
C THR A 178 -15.90 0.36 20.11
N ILE A 179 -14.80 1.10 20.21
CA ILE A 179 -14.77 2.48 20.67
C ILE A 179 -13.91 3.31 19.70
N LEU A 180 -14.52 4.37 19.17
CA LEU A 180 -13.84 5.43 18.43
C LEU A 180 -14.06 6.74 19.17
N GLU A 181 -12.98 7.46 19.45
CA GLU A 181 -13.05 8.78 20.08
C GLU A 181 -12.37 9.81 19.18
N VAL A 182 -13.06 10.92 18.92
CA VAL A 182 -12.50 12.06 18.19
C VAL A 182 -12.11 13.13 19.18
N VAL A 183 -10.83 13.48 19.17
CA VAL A 183 -10.23 14.41 20.12
C VAL A 183 -9.67 15.60 19.36
N ALA A 184 -9.98 16.81 19.83
CA ALA A 184 -9.29 18.02 19.43
C ALA A 184 -8.15 18.32 20.41
N LEU A 185 -6.98 18.66 19.89
CA LEU A 185 -5.88 19.20 20.69
C LEU A 185 -5.88 20.72 20.58
N ASN A 186 -6.10 21.40 21.71
CA ASN A 186 -6.08 22.84 21.80
C ASN A 186 -4.90 23.30 22.67
N GLU A 187 -4.19 24.34 22.23
CA GLU A 187 -3.17 24.98 23.07
C GLU A 187 -3.80 26.13 23.86
N ILE A 188 -3.80 26.01 25.19
CA ILE A 188 -4.32 27.02 26.12
C ILE A 188 -3.20 27.34 27.10
N GLU A 189 -2.76 28.60 27.14
CA GLU A 189 -1.72 29.08 28.07
C GLU A 189 -0.41 28.24 27.99
N ASN A 190 0.04 27.90 26.79
CA ASN A 190 1.18 26.99 26.53
C ASN A 190 0.98 25.56 27.05
N HIS A 191 -0.24 25.13 27.35
CA HIS A 191 -0.57 23.75 27.68
C HIS A 191 -1.42 23.13 26.57
N ILE A 192 -1.07 21.92 26.14
CA ILE A 192 -1.90 21.17 25.20
C ILE A 192 -3.01 20.49 26.01
N GLN A 193 -4.26 20.84 25.73
CA GLN A 193 -5.44 20.22 26.28
C GLN A 193 -6.13 19.39 25.22
N ALA A 194 -6.35 18.11 25.53
CA ALA A 194 -7.18 17.22 24.75
C ALA A 194 -8.65 17.42 25.14
N GLN A 195 -9.51 17.72 24.16
CA GLN A 195 -10.95 17.82 24.32
C GLN A 195 -11.62 16.72 23.49
N SER A 196 -12.36 15.83 24.15
CA SER A 196 -13.22 14.86 23.47
C SER A 196 -14.39 15.59 22.81
N LEU A 197 -14.53 15.43 21.50
CA LEU A 197 -15.63 16.01 20.72
C LEU A 197 -16.75 15.01 20.49
N PHE A 198 -16.36 13.76 20.19
CA PHE A 198 -17.28 12.71 19.81
C PHE A 198 -16.79 11.37 20.31
N THR A 199 -17.70 10.55 20.81
CA THR A 199 -17.42 9.17 21.21
C THR A 199 -18.47 8.25 20.61
N TYR A 200 -17.99 7.23 19.90
CA TYR A 200 -18.79 6.17 19.32
C TYR A 200 -18.52 4.86 20.04
N ARG A 201 -19.58 4.14 20.42
CA ARG A 201 -19.53 2.92 21.26
C ARG A 201 -20.31 1.76 20.66
N GLN A 202 -19.95 1.37 19.45
CA GLN A 202 -20.45 0.17 18.80
C GLN A 202 -19.32 -0.41 17.96
N ASP A 203 -19.47 -1.67 17.56
CA ASP A 203 -18.55 -2.32 16.65
C ASP A 203 -18.52 -1.57 15.30
N PHE A 204 -17.33 -1.39 14.76
CA PHE A 204 -17.14 -0.82 13.43
C PHE A 204 -16.01 -1.54 12.68
N THR A 205 -16.08 -1.51 11.35
CA THR A 205 -15.05 -2.13 10.48
C THR A 205 -14.00 -1.11 10.09
N VAL A 206 -14.46 0.07 9.67
CA VAL A 206 -13.61 1.12 9.09
C VAL A 206 -14.06 2.51 9.57
N THR A 207 -13.08 3.38 9.75
CA THR A 207 -13.30 4.79 10.07
C THR A 207 -12.46 5.67 9.16
N ALA A 208 -12.96 6.86 8.87
CA ALA A 208 -12.20 7.92 8.22
C ALA A 208 -12.76 9.28 8.65
N MET A 209 -11.93 10.31 8.58
CA MET A 209 -12.35 11.70 8.69
C MET A 209 -12.26 12.35 7.31
N HIS A 210 -13.26 13.09 6.89
CA HIS A 210 -13.25 13.80 5.62
C HIS A 210 -13.77 15.22 5.84
N GLU A 211 -12.84 16.18 5.89
CA GLU A 211 -13.09 17.55 6.35
C GLU A 211 -13.69 17.56 7.77
N ASP A 212 -14.89 18.10 7.95
CA ASP A 212 -15.63 18.23 9.20
C ASP A 212 -16.57 17.03 9.49
N ARG A 213 -16.36 15.92 8.77
CA ARG A 213 -17.24 14.74 8.82
C ARG A 213 -16.47 13.51 9.27
N ILE A 214 -17.09 12.74 10.15
CA ILE A 214 -16.57 11.46 10.64
C ILE A 214 -17.38 10.36 9.96
N ILE A 215 -16.71 9.45 9.28
CA ILE A 215 -17.33 8.35 8.55
C ILE A 215 -16.99 7.07 9.30
N ILE A 216 -18.00 6.33 9.72
CA ILE A 216 -17.88 5.06 10.43
C ILE A 216 -18.72 4.05 9.68
N ASP A 217 -18.06 3.13 8.99
CA ASP A 217 -18.67 2.23 8.02
C ASP A 217 -19.52 3.02 7.00
N GLU A 218 -20.82 2.80 6.96
CA GLU A 218 -21.75 3.54 6.10
C GLU A 218 -22.28 4.84 6.71
N ARG A 219 -22.09 5.08 8.00
CA ARG A 219 -22.70 6.22 8.70
C ARG A 219 -21.78 7.42 8.67
N VAL A 220 -22.36 8.60 8.43
CA VAL A 220 -21.63 9.86 8.41
C VAL A 220 -22.15 10.74 9.52
N PHE A 221 -21.24 11.23 10.35
CA PHE A 221 -21.49 12.09 11.48
C PHE A 221 -20.80 13.44 11.26
N ASN A 222 -21.37 14.51 11.82
CA ASN A 222 -20.63 15.76 12.00
C ASN A 222 -19.75 15.69 13.27
N LEU A 223 -18.94 16.71 13.52
CA LEU A 223 -18.07 16.78 14.72
C LEU A 223 -18.85 16.82 16.05
N ASP A 224 -20.12 17.21 16.04
CA ASP A 224 -21.00 17.17 17.22
C ASP A 224 -21.54 15.75 17.51
N GLY A 225 -21.21 14.77 16.67
CA GLY A 225 -21.67 13.39 16.80
C GLY A 225 -23.07 13.13 16.30
N VAL A 226 -23.69 14.08 15.59
CA VAL A 226 -24.99 13.91 14.96
C VAL A 226 -24.80 13.21 13.62
N GLN A 227 -25.51 12.10 13.42
CA GLN A 227 -25.51 11.43 12.13
C GLN A 227 -26.24 12.31 11.10
N ILE A 228 -25.52 12.73 10.06
CA ILE A 228 -26.04 13.64 9.02
C ILE A 228 -26.51 12.89 7.77
N CYS A 229 -25.89 11.76 7.42
CA CYS A 229 -26.34 10.91 6.32
C CYS A 229 -25.80 9.48 6.45
N ALA A 230 -26.04 8.67 5.43
CA ALA A 230 -25.41 7.38 5.25
C ALA A 230 -24.97 7.21 3.80
N LEU A 231 -23.85 6.51 3.59
CA LEU A 231 -23.41 6.06 2.27
C LEU A 231 -24.38 5.00 1.77
N ASP A 232 -24.88 5.19 0.55
CA ASP A 232 -25.71 4.18 -0.10
C ASP A 232 -24.84 2.93 -0.36
N ARG A 233 -25.25 1.78 0.18
CA ARG A 233 -24.47 0.54 0.07
C ARG A 233 -25.34 -0.68 -0.21
N TYR A 234 -24.78 -1.57 -1.02
CA TYR A 234 -25.26 -2.94 -1.22
C TYR A 234 -24.35 -3.97 -0.55
N GLU A 235 -23.16 -3.57 -0.09
CA GLU A 235 -22.08 -4.47 0.32
C GLU A 235 -21.28 -3.87 1.50
N LEU A 236 -20.55 -4.73 2.22
CA LEU A 236 -19.70 -4.34 3.35
C LEU A 236 -18.54 -3.44 2.87
N ILE A 237 -18.30 -2.35 3.61
CA ILE A 237 -17.20 -1.42 3.35
C ILE A 237 -15.96 -1.91 4.11
N THR A 238 -14.85 -2.06 3.39
CA THR A 238 -13.59 -2.59 3.93
C THR A 238 -12.49 -1.54 4.03
N GLY A 239 -12.65 -0.40 3.34
CA GLY A 239 -11.69 0.70 3.37
C GLY A 239 -12.35 2.00 2.96
N ILE A 240 -11.93 3.10 3.58
CA ILE A 240 -12.37 4.44 3.25
C ILE A 240 -11.13 5.32 3.22
N THR A 241 -10.94 6.06 2.12
CA THR A 241 -9.85 7.02 1.99
C THR A 241 -10.39 8.34 1.43
N PRO A 242 -10.26 9.42 2.19
CA PRO A 242 -10.55 10.76 1.70
C PRO A 242 -9.65 11.10 0.52
N LEU A 243 -10.25 11.68 -0.53
CA LEU A 243 -9.53 12.18 -1.70
C LEU A 243 -9.46 13.72 -1.62
N LYS A 244 -8.96 14.35 -2.69
CA LYS A 244 -8.88 15.81 -2.75
C LYS A 244 -10.29 16.42 -2.85
N GLY A 245 -10.51 17.51 -2.11
CA GLY A 245 -11.75 18.28 -2.16
C GLY A 245 -12.89 17.54 -1.46
N ASN A 246 -14.05 17.49 -2.11
CA ASN A 246 -15.26 16.86 -1.60
C ASN A 246 -15.38 15.36 -1.94
N LEU A 247 -14.29 14.72 -2.38
CA LEU A 247 -14.29 13.35 -2.89
C LEU A 247 -13.83 12.34 -1.83
N LEU A 248 -14.42 11.14 -1.88
CA LEU A 248 -14.17 10.03 -0.97
C LEU A 248 -14.07 8.74 -1.78
N ALA A 249 -13.01 7.96 -1.62
CA ALA A 249 -12.92 6.61 -2.17
C ALA A 249 -13.30 5.57 -1.12
N VAL A 250 -14.18 4.65 -1.51
CA VAL A 250 -14.76 3.62 -0.64
C VAL A 250 -14.50 2.25 -1.28
N GLY A 251 -13.76 1.41 -0.57
CA GLY A 251 -13.48 0.03 -0.93
C GLY A 251 -14.53 -0.91 -0.35
N HIS A 252 -14.95 -1.87 -1.16
CA HIS A 252 -15.93 -2.89 -0.78
C HIS A 252 -15.29 -4.27 -0.71
N GLU A 253 -15.92 -5.19 0.04
CA GLU A 253 -15.43 -6.56 0.19
C GLU A 253 -15.43 -7.34 -1.15
N SER A 254 -16.43 -7.13 -2.01
CA SER A 254 -16.57 -7.91 -3.24
C SER A 254 -15.60 -7.45 -4.32
N TYR A 255 -14.82 -8.38 -4.85
CA TYR A 255 -14.03 -8.25 -6.09
C TYR A 255 -13.08 -7.04 -6.15
N GLY A 256 -12.61 -6.52 -5.01
CA GLY A 256 -11.73 -5.35 -4.97
C GLY A 256 -12.38 -4.09 -5.56
N LYS A 257 -13.71 -4.01 -5.49
CA LYS A 257 -14.48 -2.91 -6.03
C LYS A 257 -14.23 -1.64 -5.21
N CYS A 258 -13.95 -0.55 -5.91
CA CYS A 258 -13.82 0.79 -5.32
C CYS A 258 -14.86 1.71 -5.96
N GLU A 259 -15.59 2.44 -5.13
CA GLU A 259 -16.53 3.48 -5.55
C GLU A 259 -16.03 4.84 -5.08
N ILE A 260 -16.28 5.88 -5.87
CA ILE A 260 -15.98 7.25 -5.50
C ILE A 260 -17.29 7.94 -5.16
N PHE A 261 -17.32 8.64 -4.05
CA PHE A 261 -18.43 9.46 -3.60
C PHE A 261 -18.00 10.93 -3.58
N ALA A 262 -18.93 11.82 -3.88
CA ALA A 262 -18.76 13.25 -3.81
C ALA A 262 -19.76 13.84 -2.81
N TRP A 263 -19.28 14.71 -1.93
CA TRP A 263 -20.12 15.45 -1.00
C TRP A 263 -20.76 16.64 -1.72
N ASN A 264 -22.09 16.71 -1.71
CA ASN A 264 -22.86 17.78 -2.37
C ASN A 264 -23.32 18.89 -1.41
N GLY A 265 -22.77 18.93 -0.20
CA GLY A 265 -23.20 19.84 0.88
C GLY A 265 -24.11 19.18 1.91
N ASN A 266 -24.86 18.14 1.55
CA ASN A 266 -25.82 17.47 2.44
C ASN A 266 -25.63 15.95 2.55
N THR A 267 -25.23 15.29 1.45
CA THR A 267 -25.04 13.85 1.40
C THR A 267 -23.91 13.48 0.45
N TYR A 268 -23.39 12.26 0.61
CA TYR A 268 -22.49 11.68 -0.37
C TYR A 268 -23.28 11.06 -1.50
N MET A 269 -22.99 11.51 -2.73
CA MET A 269 -23.53 10.91 -3.94
C MET A 269 -22.43 10.15 -4.65
N LYS A 270 -22.77 9.01 -5.25
CA LYS A 270 -21.82 8.25 -6.06
C LYS A 270 -21.38 9.09 -7.26
N PHE A 271 -20.10 9.38 -7.33
CA PHE A 271 -19.48 10.19 -8.37
C PHE A 271 -19.47 9.39 -9.68
N ARG A 272 -20.00 9.97 -10.77
CA ARG A 272 -19.94 9.38 -12.10
C ARG A 272 -19.00 10.22 -12.95
N SER A 273 -18.22 9.58 -13.81
CA SER A 273 -17.26 10.28 -14.68
C SER A 273 -17.89 11.31 -15.62
N GLN A 274 -19.20 11.23 -15.85
CA GLN A 274 -19.96 12.22 -16.62
C GLN A 274 -20.09 13.56 -15.88
N ASP A 275 -20.03 13.56 -14.55
CA ASP A 275 -20.18 14.74 -13.71
C ASP A 275 -18.90 15.62 -13.72
N ALA A 276 -17.79 15.10 -14.25
CA ALA A 276 -16.49 15.79 -14.29
C ALA A 276 -16.31 16.74 -15.50
N ILE A 277 -17.28 16.81 -16.42
CA ILE A 277 -17.16 17.55 -17.69
C ILE A 277 -17.81 18.95 -17.60
N GLU A 278 -18.52 19.26 -16.51
CA GLU A 278 -19.31 20.50 -16.38
C GLU A 278 -18.68 21.60 -15.49
N GLU A 279 -17.43 21.44 -15.05
CA GLU A 279 -16.63 22.50 -14.38
C GLU A 279 -15.45 22.97 -15.24
#